data_AF-A0A971TQD7-F1
#
_entry.id   AF-A0A971TQD7-F1
#
_cell.length_a   1.000
_cell.length_b   1.000
_cell.length_c   1.000
_cell.angle_alpha   90.00
_cell.angle_beta   90.00
_cell.angle_gamma   90.00
#
_symmetry.space_group_name_H-M   'P 1'
#
loop_
_entity.id
_entity.type
_entity.pdbx_description
1 polymer ?
#
loop_
_entity_poly.entity_id
_entity_poly.type
_entity_poly.pdbx_seq_one_letter_code
_entity_poly.pdbx_strand_id
1 'polypeptide(L)'
;GCDDLVRKPFQEAEIFDRIAKYLGVRYKYEERAVGELSVSRLEASDVVVLSSEMKAELHRAAVLGSIKRIRQLAEAIEAEHGELARKLLWVADEYDFEAIISATRPEAEGT
;
A
#
# COMPACT_ATOMS: atom_id res chain seq x y z
N GLY A 1 32.93 -15.69 18.08
CA GLY A 1 31.55 -15.38 18.47
C GLY A 1 30.85 -14.80 17.27
N CYS A 2 30.24 -15.69 16.50
CA CYS A 2 29.35 -15.41 15.37
C CYS A 2 28.69 -16.75 15.07
N ASP A 3 27.63 -17.06 15.82
CA ASP A 3 27.14 -18.43 16.00
C ASP A 3 25.68 -18.60 15.60
N ASP A 4 25.24 -18.03 14.47
CA ASP A 4 24.03 -18.57 13.82
C ASP A 4 23.96 -18.20 12.33
N LEU A 5 24.63 -19.02 11.54
CA LEU A 5 24.53 -19.04 10.09
C LEU A 5 23.32 -19.91 9.71
N VAL A 6 22.18 -19.31 9.37
CA VAL A 6 21.02 -20.06 8.86
C VAL A 6 21.34 -20.53 7.44
N ARG A 7 21.62 -21.83 7.28
CA ARG A 7 21.79 -22.49 5.98
C ARG A 7 20.43 -22.83 5.36
N LYS A 8 20.32 -22.62 4.05
CA LYS A 8 19.15 -22.98 3.24
C LYS A 8 18.87 -24.50 3.25
N PRO A 9 17.61 -24.93 3.05
CA PRO A 9 16.42 -24.10 2.87
C PRO A 9 15.71 -23.83 4.21
N PHE A 10 15.43 -22.56 4.52
CA PHE A 10 14.63 -22.19 5.68
C PHE A 10 13.17 -22.03 5.27
N GLN A 11 12.25 -22.58 6.07
CA GLN A 11 10.82 -22.37 5.95
C GLN A 11 10.47 -21.11 6.74
N GLU A 12 9.69 -20.18 6.19
CA GLU A 12 9.38 -18.86 6.77
C GLU A 12 8.90 -18.92 8.23
N ALA A 13 8.24 -20.02 8.62
CA ALA A 13 7.79 -20.29 9.98
C ALA A 13 8.91 -20.24 11.04
N GLU A 14 10.15 -20.63 10.70
CA GLU A 14 11.25 -20.69 11.68
C GLU A 14 11.76 -19.29 12.08
N ILE A 15 11.59 -18.29 11.21
CA ILE A 15 12.00 -16.90 11.48
C ILE A 15 11.08 -16.26 12.52
N PHE A 16 9.75 -16.43 12.34
CA PHE A 16 8.76 -15.86 13.26
C PHE A 16 8.84 -16.48 14.66
N ASP A 17 9.09 -17.79 14.74
CA ASP A 17 9.27 -18.48 16.03
C ASP A 17 10.52 -17.99 16.77
N ARG A 18 11.63 -17.73 16.07
CA ARG A 18 12.85 -17.19 16.70
C ARG A 18 12.63 -15.76 17.21
N ILE A 19 11.94 -14.90 16.47
CA ILE A 19 11.62 -13.53 16.92
C ILE A 19 10.65 -13.55 18.12
N ALA A 20 9.60 -14.38 18.08
CA ALA A 20 8.67 -14.55 19.19
C ALA A 20 9.37 -15.02 20.48
N LYS A 21 10.32 -15.95 20.37
CA LYS A 21 11.02 -16.54 21.51
C LYS A 21 11.95 -15.56 22.23
N TYR A 22 12.57 -14.61 21.52
CA TYR A 22 13.48 -13.63 22.12
C TYR A 22 12.80 -12.32 22.55
N LEU A 23 11.67 -11.95 21.93
CA LEU A 23 10.96 -10.70 22.24
C LEU A 23 9.67 -10.91 23.07
N GLY A 24 9.24 -12.15 23.30
CA GLY A 24 8.02 -12.46 24.06
C GLY A 24 6.73 -11.96 23.39
N VAL A 25 6.77 -11.75 22.07
CA VAL A 25 5.65 -11.20 21.29
C VAL A 25 4.78 -12.32 20.73
N ARG A 26 3.46 -12.10 20.70
CA ARG A 26 2.50 -13.01 20.06
C ARG A 26 2.08 -12.42 18.72
N TYR A 27 2.30 -13.15 17.64
CA TYR A 27 1.82 -12.77 16.31
C TYR A 27 0.31 -13.05 16.23
N LYS A 28 -0.47 -12.01 15.92
CA LYS A 28 -1.87 -12.17 15.50
C LYS A 28 -1.87 -12.23 13.97
N TYR A 29 -1.96 -13.43 13.42
CA TYR A 29 -2.25 -13.58 12.00
C TYR A 29 -3.70 -13.19 11.77
N GLU A 30 -3.91 -12.09 11.04
CA GLU A 30 -5.22 -11.71 10.54
C GLU A 30 -5.47 -12.54 9.28
N GLU A 31 -6.36 -13.55 9.38
CA GLU A 31 -6.92 -14.19 8.20
C GLU A 31 -7.78 -13.15 7.49
N ARG A 32 -7.26 -12.59 6.40
CA ARG A 32 -8.02 -11.74 5.48
C ARG A 32 -9.24 -12.52 5.01
N ALA A 33 -10.42 -12.15 5.51
CA ALA A 33 -11.67 -12.65 5.00
C ALA A 33 -11.75 -12.31 3.51
N VAL A 34 -11.80 -13.33 2.65
CA VAL A 34 -11.89 -13.25 1.18
C VAL A 34 -13.30 -12.80 0.75
N GLY A 35 -13.85 -11.79 1.41
CA GLY A 35 -15.25 -11.34 1.25
C GLY A 35 -15.48 -9.85 1.42
N GLU A 36 -14.50 -9.08 1.92
CA GLU A 36 -14.60 -7.62 1.89
C GLU A 36 -14.10 -7.14 0.55
N LEU A 37 -15.04 -6.72 -0.31
CA LEU A 37 -14.88 -5.92 -1.53
C LEU A 37 -13.56 -6.16 -2.23
N SER A 38 -13.57 -6.84 -3.38
CA SER A 38 -12.44 -6.88 -4.30
C SER A 38 -12.14 -5.46 -4.78
N VAL A 39 -11.51 -4.65 -3.93
CA VAL A 39 -10.95 -3.36 -4.26
C VAL A 39 -9.83 -3.72 -5.20
N SER A 40 -10.14 -3.63 -6.50
CA SER A 40 -9.16 -3.89 -7.53
C SER A 40 -7.97 -2.99 -7.28
N ARG A 41 -6.77 -3.48 -7.61
CA ARG A 41 -5.54 -2.70 -7.50
C ARG A 41 -5.76 -1.31 -8.12
N LEU A 42 -5.17 -0.28 -7.50
CA LEU A 42 -5.20 1.06 -8.05
C LEU A 42 -4.46 1.07 -9.39
N GLU A 43 -5.17 1.38 -10.46
CA GLU A 43 -4.62 1.44 -11.82
C GLU A 43 -4.48 2.90 -12.27
N ALA A 44 -3.59 3.15 -13.24
CA ALA A 44 -3.42 4.48 -13.82
C ALA A 44 -4.73 5.04 -14.39
N SER A 45 -5.57 4.18 -14.97
CA SER A 45 -6.90 4.53 -15.51
C SER A 45 -7.85 5.08 -14.46
N ASP A 46 -7.74 4.63 -13.20
CA ASP A 46 -8.58 5.10 -12.11
C ASP A 46 -8.26 6.56 -11.78
N VAL A 47 -6.99 6.96 -11.90
CA VAL A 47 -6.51 8.30 -11.55
C VAL A 47 -6.67 9.27 -12.72
N VAL A 48 -7.00 8.80 -13.93
CA VAL A 48 -7.19 9.65 -15.13
C VAL A 48 -8.26 10.72 -14.92
N VAL A 49 -9.32 10.39 -14.17
CA VAL A 49 -10.46 11.28 -13.90
C VAL A 49 -10.11 12.49 -13.03
N LEU A 50 -9.00 12.42 -12.28
CA LEU A 50 -8.56 13.53 -11.44
C LEU A 50 -7.99 14.68 -12.27
N SER A 51 -8.10 15.91 -11.76
CA SER A 51 -7.42 17.07 -12.34
C SER A 51 -5.89 16.90 -12.25
N SER A 52 -5.14 17.53 -13.16
CA SER A 52 -3.67 17.46 -13.15
C SER A 52 -3.07 17.95 -11.82
N GLU A 53 -3.71 18.93 -11.16
CA GLU A 53 -3.30 19.42 -9.84
C GLU A 53 -3.47 18.35 -8.76
N MET A 54 -4.62 17.66 -8.75
CA MET A 54 -4.88 16.57 -7.80
C MET A 54 -3.97 15.37 -8.04
N LYS A 55 -3.66 15.02 -9.30
CA LYS A 55 -2.68 13.96 -9.60
C LYS A 55 -1.29 14.30 -9.07
N ALA A 56 -0.84 15.53 -9.30
CA ALA A 56 0.46 16.00 -8.80
C ALA A 56 0.50 16.00 -7.27
N GLU A 57 -0.58 16.39 -6.61
CA GLU A 57 -0.67 16.39 -5.16
C GLU A 57 -0.72 14.98 -4.57
N LEU A 58 -1.46 14.07 -5.20
CA LEU A 58 -1.53 12.67 -4.81
C LEU A 58 -0.16 11.97 -4.99
N HIS A 59 0.52 12.22 -6.10
CA HIS A 59 1.88 11.77 -6.34
C HIS A 59 2.84 12.27 -5.26
N ARG A 60 2.82 13.58 -4.95
CA ARG A 60 3.64 14.17 -3.88
C ARG A 60 3.34 13.53 -2.52
N ALA A 61 2.07 13.34 -2.20
CA ALA A 61 1.66 12.73 -0.94
C ALA A 61 2.18 11.28 -0.81
N ALA A 62 2.15 10.51 -1.89
CA ALA A 62 2.68 9.15 -1.93
C ALA A 62 4.21 9.11 -1.82
N VAL A 63 4.93 9.98 -2.55
CA VAL A 63 6.40 10.12 -2.44
C VAL A 63 6.84 10.53 -1.04
N LEU A 64 6.06 11.38 -0.37
CA LEU A 64 6.33 11.80 1.01
C LEU A 64 5.84 10.80 2.07
N GLY A 65 5.19 9.70 1.66
CA GLY A 65 4.59 8.71 2.58
C GLY A 65 3.50 9.31 3.47
N SER A 66 2.85 10.38 3.05
CA SER A 66 1.89 11.14 3.84
C SER A 66 0.49 10.52 3.76
N ILE A 67 0.24 9.51 4.58
CA ILE A 67 -1.08 8.85 4.71
C ILE A 67 -2.16 9.89 4.99
N LYS A 68 -1.92 10.83 5.91
CA LYS A 68 -2.87 11.89 6.25
C LYS A 68 -3.32 12.67 5.01
N ARG A 69 -2.37 13.02 4.12
CA ARG A 69 -2.67 13.77 2.91
C ARG A 69 -3.42 12.92 1.89
N ILE A 70 -3.05 11.64 1.74
CA ILE A 70 -3.76 10.70 0.87
C ILE A 70 -5.22 10.53 1.32
N ARG A 71 -5.49 10.39 2.62
CA ARG A 71 -6.86 10.29 3.14
C ARG A 71 -7.67 11.57 2.89
N GLN A 72 -7.08 12.74 3.12
CA GLN A 72 -7.75 14.01 2.83
C GLN A 72 -8.13 14.14 1.36
N LEU A 73 -7.26 13.69 0.45
CA LEU A 73 -7.55 13.66 -0.98
C LEU A 73 -8.65 12.64 -1.31
N ALA A 74 -8.62 11.46 -0.69
CA ALA A 74 -9.65 10.43 -0.86
C ALA A 74 -11.03 10.93 -0.40
N GLU A 75 -11.11 11.59 0.76
CA GLU A 75 -12.33 12.21 1.27
C GLU A 75 -12.85 13.31 0.33
N ALA A 76 -11.97 14.14 -0.22
CA ALA A 76 -12.35 15.20 -1.14
C ALA A 76 -12.97 14.68 -2.44
N ILE A 77 -12.51 13.51 -2.92
CA ILE A 77 -13.04 12.89 -4.14
C ILE A 77 -14.13 11.85 -3.86
N GLU A 78 -14.42 11.52 -2.60
CA GLU A 78 -15.41 10.48 -2.26
C GLU A 78 -16.81 10.80 -2.81
N ALA A 79 -17.17 12.08 -2.81
CA ALA A 79 -18.46 12.56 -3.32
C ALA A 79 -18.63 12.35 -4.83
N GLU A 80 -17.55 12.43 -5.60
CA GLU A 80 -17.57 12.33 -7.07
C GLU A 80 -17.12 10.94 -7.56
N HIS A 81 -16.17 10.34 -6.85
CA HIS A 81 -15.45 9.12 -7.19
C HIS A 81 -15.22 8.24 -5.95
N GLY A 82 -16.32 7.82 -5.31
CA GLY A 82 -16.27 6.97 -4.10
C GLY A 82 -15.52 5.64 -4.27
N GLU A 83 -15.48 5.09 -5.49
CA GLU A 83 -14.68 3.88 -5.77
C GLU A 83 -13.18 4.16 -5.71
N LEU A 84 -12.72 5.24 -6.33
CA LEU A 84 -11.32 5.67 -6.29
C LEU A 84 -10.91 6.07 -4.86
N ALA A 85 -11.77 6.78 -4.13
CA ALA A 85 -11.54 7.11 -2.72
C ALA A 85 -11.26 5.85 -1.89
N ARG A 86 -12.11 4.81 -2.04
CA ARG A 86 -11.90 3.52 -1.36
C ARG A 86 -10.61 2.84 -1.76
N LYS A 87 -10.26 2.84 -3.05
CA LYS A 87 -8.96 2.32 -3.53
C LYS A 87 -7.79 3.07 -2.89
N LEU A 88 -7.82 4.39 -2.86
CA LEU A 88 -6.75 5.20 -2.26
C LEU A 88 -6.61 4.97 -0.75
N LEU A 89 -7.73 4.85 -0.03
CA LEU A 89 -7.74 4.53 1.39
C LEU A 89 -7.16 3.14 1.65
N TRP A 90 -7.57 2.15 0.86
CA TRP A 90 -7.05 0.78 0.97
C TRP A 90 -5.55 0.73 0.72
N VAL A 91 -5.07 1.34 -0.37
CA VAL A 91 -3.64 1.39 -0.70
C VAL A 91 -2.84 2.13 0.36
N ALA A 92 -3.39 3.20 0.96
CA ALA A 92 -2.76 3.92 2.06
C ALA A 92 -2.71 3.11 3.36
N ASP A 93 -3.73 2.28 3.63
CA ASP A 93 -3.77 1.36 4.78
C ASP A 93 -2.79 0.19 4.61
N GLU A 94 -2.60 -0.27 3.37
CA GLU A 94 -1.60 -1.29 3.02
C GLU A 94 -0.16 -0.76 2.95
N TYR A 95 0.04 0.54 3.13
CA TYR A 95 1.31 1.23 2.93
C TYR A 95 1.91 1.04 1.52
N ASP A 96 1.08 0.70 0.52
CA ASP A 96 1.50 0.49 -0.88
C ASP A 96 1.54 1.81 -1.66
N PHE A 97 2.38 2.74 -1.20
CA PHE A 97 2.53 4.05 -1.84
C PHE A 97 3.08 3.95 -3.27
N GLU A 98 3.78 2.86 -3.58
CA GLU A 98 4.32 2.59 -4.92
C GLU A 98 3.19 2.45 -5.95
N ALA A 99 2.08 1.80 -5.60
CA ALA A 99 0.91 1.74 -6.48
C ALA A 99 0.37 3.14 -6.81
N ILE A 100 0.33 4.05 -5.84
CA ILE A 100 -0.11 5.44 -6.04
C ILE A 100 0.87 6.20 -6.95
N ILE A 101 2.17 6.06 -6.70
CA ILE A 101 3.21 6.69 -7.52
C ILE A 101 3.13 6.19 -8.96
N SER A 102 3.01 4.88 -9.15
CA SER A 102 2.87 4.29 -10.49
C SER A 102 1.62 4.76 -11.21
N ALA A 103 0.48 4.85 -10.51
CA ALA A 103 -0.79 5.27 -11.10
C ALA A 103 -0.85 6.79 -11.39
N THR A 104 -0.08 7.60 -10.65
CA THR A 104 -0.03 9.07 -10.82
C THR A 104 1.16 9.53 -11.66
N ARG A 105 2.08 8.62 -12.02
CA ARG A 105 3.20 8.93 -12.88
C ARG A 105 2.64 9.44 -14.21
N PRO A 106 3.05 10.63 -14.69
CA PRO A 106 2.72 11.02 -16.04
C PRO A 106 3.31 9.95 -16.97
N GLU A 107 2.54 9.47 -17.93
CA GLU A 107 3.04 8.62 -19.03
C GLU A 107 4.14 9.39 -19.77
N ALA A 108 5.36 9.34 -19.24
CA ALA A 108 6.56 9.69 -19.95
C ALA A 108 6.88 8.50 -20.85
N GLU A 109 6.33 8.58 -22.06
CA GLU A 109 6.91 8.09 -23.31
C GLU A 109 7.92 6.92 -23.17
N GLY A 110 7.41 5.71 -23.37
CA GLY A 110 8.21 4.56 -23.77
C GLY A 110 8.12 4.41 -25.29
N THR A 111 9.29 4.54 -25.92
CA THR A 111 9.66 4.65 -27.33
C THR A 111 9.07 3.62 -28.28
#